data_AF-A0A1Y1W2J7-F1
#
_entry.id   AF-A0A1Y1W2J7-F1
#
_cell.length_a   1.000
_cell.length_b   1.000
_cell.length_c   1.000
_cell.angle_alpha   90.00
_cell.angle_beta   90.00
_cell.angle_gamma   90.00
#
_symmetry.space_group_name_H-M   'P 1'
#
loop_
_entity.id
_entity.type
_entity.pdbx_description
1 polymer ?
#
loop_
_entity_poly.entity_id
_entity_poly.type
_entity_poly.pdbx_seq_one_letter_code
_entity_poly.pdbx_strand_id
1 'polypeptide(L)'
;MKFELLPFALSCLTAFIKAESWKFNVVSIKGPSYDIGLKYNNKVLKMEPSVFPLFTTTIESESSKNYKYVLLDKDGNVVEEEEIKRTYTSETSSINEVYNRENKVVDIPPLPKVYDPLFKSGTNKYQEYDDNEIYTLYAKCDESEYNNLKYNPFLSDGVKNENTTNCIINFITKTKNYQRNATLELTGYDSRLYKKLSWKFKLNKKILGRKSLKFRATYSSAYSRVIINDDVYGLYNIVDVPNKRWLSSAIHGKKKAHTGTSYKTRAGASLKYLGETEKYYNNGVYKVIEIDKNDPEANGNNYYRLAHFAKTYADWIDQYQNDQSQAAVDALEKFFNLESVLRQMVIESLTFSYDNFWANSGNYLFYYNPEQNKYQIIPYDFDGTFHGSNSSKRFGEDYLEEPENCISWADRSRRHYDTYFVGALFNHDIIKNRYNEIMKDTINKVFNVDSISPLIENIRNLIEVDIVWNFDLIDKLDNKISGFVNHYTLDDFIGNINYDKLEYKPSINNNFANFGLKQWIKLRSEQCQIYLSNVANDKINKTKTTITITRTITTTKKTTNNTKTDTKKISTTSRKIIPTSTVSSRCGPEYGAYKLILK
;
A
#
# COMPACT_ATOMS: atom_id res chain seq x y z
N MET A 1 30.86 -38.48 -82.95
CA MET A 1 30.21 -37.72 -81.85
C MET A 1 29.26 -38.66 -81.14
N LYS A 2 29.61 -39.12 -79.93
CA LYS A 2 28.74 -39.90 -79.05
C LYS A 2 28.04 -38.93 -78.11
N PHE A 3 26.71 -38.89 -78.14
CA PHE A 3 25.91 -38.20 -77.13
C PHE A 3 25.65 -39.17 -75.98
N GLU A 4 26.21 -38.87 -74.81
CA GLU A 4 25.86 -39.54 -73.55
C GLU A 4 24.60 -38.88 -72.97
N LEU A 5 23.56 -39.69 -72.79
CA LEU A 5 22.35 -39.33 -72.05
C LEU A 5 22.63 -39.45 -70.55
N LEU A 6 22.65 -38.31 -69.87
CA LEU A 6 22.72 -38.22 -68.41
C LEU A 6 21.31 -38.41 -67.82
N PRO A 7 21.05 -39.38 -66.92
CA PRO A 7 19.77 -39.48 -66.26
C PRO A 7 19.71 -38.50 -65.09
N PHE A 8 18.76 -37.55 -65.15
CA PHE A 8 18.40 -36.68 -64.04
C PHE A 8 17.69 -37.52 -62.97
N ALA A 9 18.43 -37.95 -61.94
CA ALA A 9 17.84 -38.55 -60.75
C ALA A 9 17.18 -37.44 -59.91
N LEU A 10 15.85 -37.37 -59.97
CA LEU A 10 15.05 -36.51 -59.11
C LEU A 10 15.11 -37.05 -57.68
N SER A 11 16.05 -36.55 -56.88
CA SER A 11 16.11 -36.80 -55.45
C SER A 11 14.95 -36.07 -54.78
N CYS A 12 13.85 -36.77 -54.52
CA CYS A 12 12.83 -36.35 -53.57
C CYS A 12 13.48 -36.35 -52.18
N LEU A 13 13.99 -35.19 -51.76
CA LEU A 13 14.41 -34.94 -50.40
C LEU A 13 13.14 -34.90 -49.52
N THR A 14 12.68 -36.06 -49.06
CA THR A 14 11.65 -36.13 -48.02
C THR A 14 12.28 -35.63 -46.73
N ALA A 15 12.11 -34.34 -46.43
CA ALA A 15 12.41 -33.80 -45.12
C ALA A 15 11.48 -34.47 -44.10
N PHE A 16 12.00 -35.45 -43.36
CA PHE A 16 11.33 -35.95 -42.16
C PHE A 16 11.34 -34.81 -41.14
N ILE A 17 10.26 -34.04 -41.09
CA ILE A 17 10.00 -33.13 -39.98
C ILE A 17 9.79 -34.04 -38.77
N LYS A 18 10.82 -34.18 -37.94
CA LYS A 18 10.70 -34.90 -36.67
C LYS A 18 9.70 -34.12 -35.83
N ALA A 19 8.62 -34.77 -35.41
CA ALA A 19 7.69 -34.18 -34.47
C ALA A 19 8.46 -33.76 -33.21
N GLU A 20 8.26 -32.51 -32.78
CA GLU A 20 8.84 -31.96 -31.56
C GLU A 20 7.92 -32.30 -30.39
N SER A 21 8.49 -32.71 -29.26
CA SER A 21 7.71 -32.99 -28.06
C SER A 21 7.34 -31.67 -27.37
N TRP A 22 6.05 -31.33 -27.37
CA TRP A 22 5.53 -30.10 -26.78
C TRP A 22 4.92 -30.34 -25.41
N LYS A 23 5.49 -29.68 -24.39
CA LYS A 23 5.00 -29.70 -23.02
C LYS A 23 4.05 -28.54 -22.75
N PHE A 24 2.99 -28.80 -21.98
CA PHE A 24 1.98 -27.83 -21.56
C PHE A 24 1.81 -27.90 -20.04
N ASN A 25 1.75 -26.74 -19.37
CA ASN A 25 1.38 -26.66 -17.96
C ASN A 25 0.25 -25.64 -17.80
N VAL A 26 -0.78 -25.99 -17.04
CA VAL A 26 -1.94 -25.12 -16.82
C VAL A 26 -2.45 -25.20 -15.39
N VAL A 27 -2.72 -24.04 -14.82
CA VAL A 27 -3.35 -23.86 -13.52
C VAL A 27 -4.85 -23.75 -13.72
N SER A 28 -5.62 -24.65 -13.09
CA SER A 28 -7.06 -24.54 -12.98
C SER A 28 -7.46 -23.43 -11.99
N ILE A 29 -8.47 -22.67 -12.36
CA ILE A 29 -9.14 -21.69 -11.48
C ILE A 29 -10.49 -22.21 -10.96
N LYS A 30 -10.81 -23.48 -11.23
CA LYS A 30 -12.00 -24.16 -10.73
C LYS A 30 -11.64 -25.06 -9.53
N GLY A 31 -12.65 -25.43 -8.76
CA GLY A 31 -12.50 -26.35 -7.62
C GLY A 31 -12.04 -27.75 -8.04
N PRO A 32 -11.64 -28.61 -7.08
CA PRO A 32 -11.09 -29.94 -7.34
C PRO A 32 -12.13 -30.95 -7.85
N SER A 33 -13.40 -30.53 -8.00
CA SER A 33 -14.44 -31.28 -8.71
C SER A 33 -14.20 -31.36 -10.22
N TYR A 34 -13.36 -30.49 -10.79
CA TYR A 34 -13.04 -30.47 -12.22
C TYR A 34 -11.60 -30.93 -12.48
N ASP A 35 -11.41 -31.60 -13.61
CA ASP A 35 -10.09 -31.86 -14.20
C ASP A 35 -9.88 -30.93 -15.41
N ILE A 36 -8.67 -30.92 -15.99
CA ILE A 36 -8.36 -30.16 -17.20
C ILE A 36 -7.93 -31.10 -18.33
N GLY A 37 -8.37 -30.80 -19.55
CA GLY A 37 -7.89 -31.39 -20.80
C GLY A 37 -7.21 -30.37 -21.70
N LEU A 38 -6.34 -30.86 -22.58
CA LEU A 38 -5.78 -30.14 -23.71
C LEU A 38 -6.55 -30.53 -24.98
N LYS A 39 -7.20 -29.56 -25.62
CA LYS A 39 -7.80 -29.72 -26.95
C LYS A 39 -6.81 -29.28 -28.02
N TYR A 40 -6.36 -30.22 -28.83
CA TYR A 40 -5.39 -30.01 -29.91
C TYR A 40 -5.80 -30.83 -31.14
N ASN A 41 -5.86 -30.22 -32.31
CA ASN A 41 -6.35 -30.83 -33.56
C ASN A 41 -7.69 -31.58 -33.40
N ASN A 42 -8.65 -30.93 -32.73
CA ASN A 42 -9.98 -31.46 -32.41
C ASN A 42 -10.00 -32.73 -31.53
N LYS A 43 -8.86 -33.16 -31.00
CA LYS A 43 -8.76 -34.23 -30.01
C LYS A 43 -8.61 -33.61 -28.63
N VAL A 44 -9.28 -34.20 -27.64
CA VAL A 44 -9.14 -33.82 -26.24
C VAL A 44 -8.29 -34.87 -25.54
N LEU A 45 -7.22 -34.41 -24.90
CA LEU A 45 -6.35 -35.22 -24.07
C LEU A 45 -6.51 -34.78 -22.62
N LYS A 46 -6.93 -35.67 -21.73
CA LYS A 46 -6.95 -35.40 -20.29
C LYS A 46 -5.52 -35.10 -19.82
N MET A 47 -5.35 -34.03 -19.06
CA MET A 47 -4.07 -33.65 -18.44
C MET A 47 -4.00 -34.21 -17.03
N GLU A 48 -2.80 -34.56 -16.58
CA GLU A 48 -2.60 -35.12 -15.24
C GLU A 48 -2.16 -34.03 -14.25
N PRO A 49 -2.68 -34.02 -13.02
CA PRO A 49 -2.24 -33.07 -12.01
C PRO A 49 -0.80 -33.38 -11.57
N SER A 50 0.11 -32.43 -11.79
CA SER A 50 1.46 -32.50 -11.19
C SER A 50 1.41 -32.21 -9.69
N VAL A 51 0.63 -31.18 -9.32
CA VAL A 51 0.13 -30.84 -7.99
C VAL A 51 -1.15 -30.03 -8.22
N PHE A 52 -2.27 -30.32 -7.57
CA PHE A 52 -3.49 -29.52 -7.80
C PHE A 52 -3.28 -28.06 -7.36
N PRO A 53 -3.69 -27.03 -8.12
CA PRO A 53 -4.44 -27.06 -9.39
C PRO A 53 -3.59 -26.99 -10.67
N LEU A 54 -2.30 -27.34 -10.62
CA LEU A 54 -1.39 -27.39 -11.76
C LEU A 54 -1.43 -28.76 -12.47
N PHE A 55 -1.91 -28.77 -13.71
CA PHE A 55 -1.95 -29.92 -14.61
C PHE A 55 -0.85 -29.82 -15.66
N THR A 56 -0.37 -30.98 -16.12
CA THR A 56 0.69 -31.09 -17.11
C THR A 56 0.36 -32.17 -18.14
N THR A 57 0.80 -31.96 -19.38
CA THR A 57 0.81 -33.00 -20.41
C THR A 57 1.88 -32.70 -21.45
N THR A 58 2.23 -33.72 -22.23
CA THR A 58 3.13 -33.61 -23.38
C THR A 58 2.47 -34.28 -24.57
N ILE A 59 2.57 -33.64 -25.74
CA ILE A 59 2.13 -34.21 -27.01
C ILE A 59 3.26 -34.12 -28.05
N GLU A 60 3.16 -34.90 -29.11
CA GLU A 60 4.00 -34.72 -30.29
C GLU A 60 3.40 -33.64 -31.18
N SER A 61 4.21 -32.68 -31.61
CA SER A 61 3.78 -31.57 -32.45
C SER A 61 3.28 -32.07 -33.81
N GLU A 62 2.26 -31.41 -34.33
CA GLU A 62 1.79 -31.61 -35.70
C GLU A 62 1.85 -30.28 -36.46
N SER A 63 1.11 -30.13 -37.57
CA SER A 63 1.16 -28.94 -38.41
C SER A 63 0.58 -27.67 -37.76
N SER A 64 -0.38 -27.83 -36.85
CA SER A 64 -1.02 -26.71 -36.15
C SER A 64 -0.26 -26.34 -34.89
N LYS A 65 -0.11 -25.06 -34.59
CA LYS A 65 0.35 -24.59 -33.27
C LYS A 65 -0.79 -24.22 -32.33
N ASN A 66 -2.03 -24.31 -32.80
CA ASN A 66 -3.18 -23.82 -32.04
C ASN A 66 -3.72 -24.89 -31.09
N TYR A 67 -4.04 -24.49 -29.87
CA TYR A 67 -4.63 -25.35 -28.86
C TYR A 67 -5.63 -24.57 -27.99
N LYS A 68 -6.39 -25.33 -27.20
CA LYS A 68 -7.26 -24.81 -26.15
C LYS A 68 -7.17 -25.68 -24.90
N TYR A 69 -7.37 -25.10 -23.74
CA TYR A 69 -7.72 -25.89 -22.55
C TYR A 69 -9.22 -26.10 -22.46
N VAL A 70 -9.61 -27.24 -21.90
CA VAL A 70 -11.01 -27.59 -21.64
C VAL A 70 -11.16 -28.08 -20.21
N LEU A 71 -12.28 -27.79 -19.57
CA LEU A 71 -12.64 -28.37 -18.29
C LEU A 71 -13.33 -29.70 -18.51
N LEU A 72 -12.95 -30.67 -17.69
CA LEU A 72 -13.51 -32.01 -17.71
C LEU A 72 -14.26 -32.27 -16.40
N ASP A 73 -15.38 -32.96 -16.48
CA ASP A 73 -15.98 -33.60 -15.30
C ASP A 73 -15.14 -34.82 -14.84
N LYS A 74 -15.58 -35.49 -13.77
CA LYS A 74 -14.88 -36.67 -13.23
C LYS A 74 -14.93 -37.89 -14.14
N ASP A 75 -15.89 -37.94 -15.05
CA ASP A 75 -16.04 -39.01 -16.04
C ASP A 75 -15.17 -38.74 -17.30
N GLY A 76 -14.56 -37.55 -17.38
CA GLY A 76 -13.70 -37.14 -18.48
C GLY A 76 -14.43 -36.46 -19.63
N ASN A 77 -15.70 -36.11 -19.47
CA ASN A 77 -16.46 -35.38 -20.50
C ASN A 77 -16.13 -33.89 -20.45
N VAL A 78 -16.10 -33.25 -21.61
CA VAL A 78 -15.91 -31.80 -21.72
C VAL A 78 -17.16 -31.07 -21.21
N VAL A 79 -17.00 -30.23 -20.20
CA VAL A 79 -18.08 -29.40 -19.64
C VAL A 79 -17.98 -27.93 -20.04
N GLU A 80 -16.77 -27.44 -20.32
CA GLU A 80 -16.50 -26.05 -20.69
C GLU A 80 -15.25 -26.03 -21.56
N GLU A 81 -15.25 -25.28 -22.66
CA GLU A 81 -14.04 -24.99 -23.44
C GLU A 81 -13.62 -23.55 -23.17
N GLU A 82 -12.30 -23.30 -23.05
CA GLU A 82 -11.85 -21.92 -22.88
C GLU A 82 -12.28 -21.05 -24.09
N GLU A 83 -12.58 -19.79 -23.83
CA GLU A 83 -13.01 -18.85 -24.87
C GLU A 83 -11.83 -18.45 -25.77
N ILE A 84 -10.65 -18.37 -25.17
CA ILE A 84 -9.38 -17.97 -25.80
C ILE A 84 -8.91 -19.05 -26.78
N LYS A 85 -8.27 -18.65 -27.88
CA LYS A 85 -7.53 -19.56 -28.75
C LYS A 85 -6.04 -19.30 -28.57
N ARG A 86 -5.29 -20.32 -28.15
CA ARG A 86 -3.86 -20.20 -27.85
C ARG A 86 -3.01 -20.64 -29.04
N THR A 87 -1.77 -20.18 -29.06
CA THR A 87 -0.74 -20.60 -30.03
C THR A 87 0.51 -21.02 -29.27
N TYR A 88 1.00 -22.22 -29.54
CA TYR A 88 2.19 -22.77 -28.90
C TYR A 88 3.43 -21.98 -29.28
N THR A 89 4.24 -21.64 -28.28
CA THR A 89 5.53 -20.98 -28.44
C THR A 89 6.61 -21.74 -27.68
N SER A 90 7.88 -21.42 -27.92
CA SER A 90 9.00 -21.99 -27.16
C SER A 90 8.88 -21.74 -25.64
N GLU A 91 8.23 -20.65 -25.24
CA GLU A 91 8.02 -20.29 -23.83
C GLU A 91 6.94 -21.15 -23.16
N THR A 92 5.95 -21.65 -23.91
CA THR A 92 4.80 -22.40 -23.38
C THR A 92 5.23 -23.59 -22.51
N SER A 93 6.31 -24.29 -22.89
CA SER A 93 6.84 -25.43 -22.14
C SER A 93 7.39 -25.08 -20.74
N SER A 94 7.79 -23.81 -20.57
CA SER A 94 8.53 -23.30 -19.41
C SER A 94 7.67 -22.51 -18.43
N ILE A 95 6.43 -22.21 -18.80
CA ILE A 95 5.50 -21.44 -17.98
C ILE A 95 4.30 -22.28 -17.54
N ASN A 96 3.69 -21.85 -16.45
CA ASN A 96 2.41 -22.30 -15.95
C ASN A 96 1.35 -21.32 -16.45
N GLU A 97 0.64 -21.71 -17.50
CA GLU A 97 -0.49 -20.94 -18.00
C GLU A 97 -1.66 -21.01 -17.02
N VAL A 98 -2.66 -20.13 -17.17
CA VAL A 98 -3.86 -20.13 -16.34
C VAL A 98 -5.07 -20.34 -17.23
N TYR A 99 -5.96 -21.27 -16.86
CA TYR A 99 -7.17 -21.56 -17.61
C TYR A 99 -8.00 -20.29 -17.85
N ASN A 100 -8.46 -20.11 -19.08
CA ASN A 100 -9.24 -18.95 -19.53
C ASN A 100 -8.62 -17.57 -19.22
N ARG A 101 -7.28 -17.52 -19.14
CA ARG A 101 -6.52 -16.26 -19.05
C ARG A 101 -5.35 -16.26 -20.04
N GLU A 102 -5.25 -15.18 -20.81
CA GLU A 102 -4.12 -14.96 -21.73
C GLU A 102 -2.81 -14.74 -20.97
N ASN A 103 -1.71 -15.22 -21.52
CA ASN A 103 -0.38 -14.94 -21.00
C ASN A 103 0.00 -13.50 -21.35
N LYS A 104 -0.10 -12.59 -20.39
CA LYS A 104 0.34 -11.20 -20.54
C LYS A 104 1.71 -11.01 -19.92
N VAL A 105 2.58 -10.29 -20.62
CA VAL A 105 3.78 -9.68 -20.04
C VAL A 105 3.43 -8.21 -19.83
N VAL A 106 3.25 -7.83 -18.56
CA VAL A 106 2.97 -6.45 -18.19
C VAL A 106 4.23 -5.87 -17.59
N ASP A 107 4.72 -4.77 -18.15
CA ASP A 107 5.80 -4.00 -17.55
C ASP A 107 5.18 -2.98 -16.60
N ILE A 108 5.47 -3.12 -15.30
CA ILE A 108 4.98 -2.20 -14.29
C ILE A 108 6.10 -1.20 -14.00
N PRO A 109 5.96 0.06 -14.47
CA PRO A 109 7.02 1.04 -14.30
C PRO A 109 7.18 1.38 -12.81
N PRO A 110 8.42 1.53 -12.31
CA PRO A 110 8.62 2.02 -10.96
C PRO A 110 8.15 3.47 -10.85
N LEU A 111 7.69 3.87 -9.66
CA LEU A 111 7.43 5.27 -9.38
C LEU A 111 8.73 6.09 -9.50
N PRO A 112 8.65 7.37 -9.93
CA PRO A 112 9.81 8.23 -9.98
C PRO A 112 10.53 8.33 -8.62
N LYS A 113 11.86 8.21 -8.66
CA LYS A 113 12.68 8.27 -7.44
C LYS A 113 12.81 9.72 -6.96
N VAL A 114 12.28 10.01 -5.78
CA VAL A 114 12.40 11.34 -5.14
C VAL A 114 13.71 11.49 -4.38
N TYR A 115 14.05 10.46 -3.59
CA TYR A 115 15.19 10.40 -2.70
C TYR A 115 15.87 9.03 -2.75
N ASP A 116 17.10 8.95 -2.25
CA ASP A 116 17.76 7.67 -2.05
C ASP A 116 17.07 6.82 -0.98
N PRO A 117 17.08 5.48 -1.14
CA PRO A 117 16.57 4.57 -0.12
C PRO A 117 17.32 4.79 1.21
N LEU A 118 16.56 4.88 2.31
CA LEU A 118 17.12 4.99 3.66
C LEU A 118 17.67 3.65 4.19
N PHE A 119 17.23 2.55 3.57
CA PHE A 119 17.54 1.19 3.98
C PHE A 119 18.19 0.44 2.83
N LYS A 120 19.14 -0.45 3.15
CA LYS A 120 19.89 -1.26 2.18
C LYS A 120 19.07 -2.43 1.63
N SER A 121 17.74 -2.32 1.60
CA SER A 121 16.75 -3.39 1.43
C SER A 121 17.13 -4.49 0.43
N GLY A 122 16.70 -5.71 0.73
CA GLY A 122 16.72 -6.83 -0.21
C GLY A 122 17.80 -7.86 0.09
N THR A 123 17.45 -9.13 -0.09
CA THR A 123 18.40 -10.25 -0.02
C THR A 123 17.95 -11.36 -0.95
N ASN A 124 18.88 -12.12 -1.53
CA ASN A 124 18.54 -13.28 -2.36
C ASN A 124 17.73 -14.38 -1.64
N LYS A 125 17.72 -14.38 -0.30
CA LYS A 125 17.01 -15.36 0.53
C LYS A 125 15.60 -14.94 0.90
N TYR A 126 15.28 -13.66 0.79
CA TYR A 126 13.96 -13.09 1.00
C TYR A 126 13.63 -12.35 -0.28
N GLN A 127 13.14 -13.13 -1.25
CA GLN A 127 12.86 -12.64 -2.58
C GLN A 127 11.61 -11.77 -2.51
N GLU A 128 11.66 -10.61 -3.17
CA GLU A 128 10.45 -9.82 -3.38
C GLU A 128 9.44 -10.62 -4.19
N TYR A 129 8.18 -10.27 -4.07
CA TYR A 129 7.19 -10.79 -5.00
C TYR A 129 7.40 -10.08 -6.34
N ASP A 130 7.10 -10.78 -7.43
CA ASP A 130 7.15 -10.21 -8.76
C ASP A 130 5.90 -9.36 -8.97
N ASP A 131 6.10 -8.06 -9.20
CA ASP A 131 5.00 -7.10 -9.35
C ASP A 131 4.14 -7.39 -10.59
N ASN A 132 4.71 -8.07 -11.60
CA ASN A 132 4.07 -8.37 -12.88
C ASN A 132 3.46 -9.78 -12.97
N GLU A 133 3.29 -10.47 -11.84
CA GLU A 133 2.73 -11.82 -11.80
C GLU A 133 1.54 -11.91 -10.82
N ILE A 134 0.58 -12.77 -11.16
CA ILE A 134 -0.50 -13.18 -10.25
C ILE A 134 -0.28 -14.64 -9.88
N TYR A 135 0.08 -14.87 -8.63
CA TYR A 135 0.32 -16.21 -8.07
C TYR A 135 -0.99 -17.02 -7.95
N THR A 136 -0.86 -18.31 -7.68
CA THR A 136 -1.99 -19.16 -7.29
C THR A 136 -1.66 -19.93 -6.02
N LEU A 137 -2.52 -19.80 -5.02
CA LEU A 137 -2.49 -20.60 -3.80
C LEU A 137 -3.68 -21.57 -3.82
N TYR A 138 -3.38 -22.85 -3.71
CA TYR A 138 -4.35 -23.85 -3.28
C TYR A 138 -3.99 -24.40 -1.91
N ALA A 139 -5.00 -24.65 -1.08
CA ALA A 139 -4.85 -25.31 0.20
C ALA A 139 -5.87 -26.45 0.35
N LYS A 140 -5.41 -27.66 0.65
CA LYS A 140 -6.27 -28.73 1.17
C LYS A 140 -6.11 -28.77 2.69
N CYS A 141 -7.16 -28.41 3.41
CA CYS A 141 -7.20 -28.32 4.87
C CYS A 141 -8.13 -29.40 5.45
N ASP A 142 -8.03 -29.63 6.77
CA ASP A 142 -9.05 -30.43 7.47
C ASP A 142 -10.43 -29.76 7.31
N GLU A 143 -11.41 -30.53 6.85
CA GLU A 143 -12.68 -29.99 6.41
C GLU A 143 -13.54 -29.51 7.58
N SER A 144 -13.51 -30.20 8.72
CA SER A 144 -14.29 -29.84 9.91
C SER A 144 -13.74 -28.57 10.55
N GLU A 145 -12.42 -28.51 10.75
CA GLU A 145 -11.76 -27.35 11.35
C GLU A 145 -11.81 -26.12 10.43
N TYR A 146 -11.64 -26.31 9.11
CA TYR A 146 -11.80 -25.25 8.13
C TYR A 146 -13.25 -24.71 8.13
N ASN A 147 -14.25 -25.59 8.14
CA ASN A 147 -15.66 -25.19 8.24
C ASN A 147 -15.95 -24.43 9.54
N ASN A 148 -15.33 -24.81 10.66
CA ASN A 148 -15.45 -24.05 11.90
C ASN A 148 -14.96 -22.60 11.72
N LEU A 149 -13.79 -22.39 11.12
CA LEU A 149 -13.25 -21.06 10.84
C LEU A 149 -14.12 -20.29 9.85
N LYS A 150 -14.52 -20.93 8.76
CA LYS A 150 -15.33 -20.38 7.67
C LYS A 150 -16.69 -19.85 8.15
N TYR A 151 -17.41 -20.62 8.98
CA TYR A 151 -18.76 -20.25 9.42
C TYR A 151 -18.80 -19.51 10.76
N ASN A 152 -17.74 -19.60 11.57
CA ASN A 152 -17.68 -18.97 12.88
C ASN A 152 -16.44 -18.06 12.97
N PRO A 153 -16.38 -16.97 12.17
CA PRO A 153 -15.23 -16.07 12.21
C PRO A 153 -15.13 -15.31 13.55
N PHE A 154 -16.24 -15.24 14.29
CA PHE A 154 -16.33 -14.82 15.68
C PHE A 154 -16.98 -15.92 16.52
N LEU A 155 -16.56 -16.01 17.79
CA LEU A 155 -17.19 -16.77 18.85
C LEU A 155 -18.29 -15.90 19.50
N SER A 156 -18.83 -16.32 20.65
CA SER A 156 -19.78 -15.49 21.41
C SER A 156 -19.21 -14.10 21.72
N ASP A 157 -20.09 -13.11 21.82
CA ASP A 157 -19.77 -11.73 22.22
C ASP A 157 -18.75 -11.00 21.31
N GLY A 158 -18.63 -11.41 20.04
CA GLY A 158 -17.75 -10.76 19.07
C GLY A 158 -16.26 -11.03 19.29
N VAL A 159 -15.92 -12.02 20.12
CA VAL A 159 -14.54 -12.50 20.29
C VAL A 159 -14.08 -13.16 19.00
N LYS A 160 -12.90 -12.81 18.49
CA LYS A 160 -12.38 -13.43 17.27
C LYS A 160 -12.17 -14.94 17.45
N ASN A 161 -12.56 -15.73 16.46
CA ASN A 161 -12.15 -17.12 16.39
C ASN A 161 -10.66 -17.22 16.00
N GLU A 162 -9.82 -17.58 16.97
CA GLU A 162 -8.36 -17.73 16.80
C GLU A 162 -7.95 -19.21 16.66
N ASN A 163 -8.90 -20.10 16.37
CA ASN A 163 -8.61 -21.50 16.03
C ASN A 163 -7.74 -21.59 14.77
N THR A 164 -7.18 -22.76 14.56
CA THR A 164 -6.32 -23.04 13.41
C THR A 164 -6.63 -24.40 12.82
N THR A 165 -6.30 -24.60 11.54
CA THR A 165 -6.39 -25.91 10.90
C THR A 165 -5.12 -26.26 10.14
N ASN A 166 -4.79 -27.55 10.06
CA ASN A 166 -3.66 -28.03 9.28
C ASN A 166 -4.04 -28.15 7.80
N CYS A 167 -3.13 -27.75 6.92
CA CYS A 167 -3.31 -27.81 5.48
C CYS A 167 -2.04 -28.28 4.76
N ILE A 168 -2.22 -28.87 3.59
CA ILE A 168 -1.18 -28.95 2.55
C ILE A 168 -1.48 -27.86 1.54
N ILE A 169 -0.52 -26.96 1.32
CA ILE A 169 -0.66 -25.88 0.34
C ILE A 169 0.23 -26.11 -0.87
N ASN A 170 -0.25 -25.69 -2.03
CA ASN A 170 0.51 -25.56 -3.27
C ASN A 170 0.51 -24.08 -3.66
N PHE A 171 1.69 -23.46 -3.61
CA PHE A 171 1.90 -22.08 -4.07
C PHE A 171 2.58 -22.12 -5.43
N ILE A 172 1.89 -21.68 -6.47
CA ILE A 172 2.30 -21.77 -7.87
C ILE A 172 2.64 -20.37 -8.37
N THR A 173 3.81 -20.25 -8.98
CA THR A 173 4.27 -19.08 -9.73
C THR A 173 4.22 -19.38 -11.23
N LYS A 174 4.54 -18.41 -12.07
CA LYS A 174 4.63 -18.56 -13.53
C LYS A 174 5.58 -19.68 -13.94
N THR A 175 6.60 -19.99 -13.15
CA THR A 175 7.65 -20.97 -13.54
C THR A 175 7.93 -22.04 -12.49
N LYS A 176 7.43 -21.89 -11.26
CA LYS A 176 7.74 -22.78 -10.13
C LYS A 176 6.47 -23.15 -9.37
N ASN A 177 6.55 -24.23 -8.61
CA ASN A 177 5.55 -24.55 -7.60
C ASN A 177 6.21 -24.95 -6.28
N TYR A 178 5.51 -24.72 -5.18
CA TYR A 178 5.97 -25.04 -3.84
C TYR A 178 4.85 -25.74 -3.06
N GLN A 179 5.04 -27.02 -2.76
CA GLN A 179 4.16 -27.75 -1.84
C GLN A 179 4.68 -27.68 -0.40
N ARG A 180 3.84 -27.31 0.56
CA ARG A 180 4.21 -27.14 1.98
C ARG A 180 3.10 -27.61 2.90
N ASN A 181 3.47 -28.14 4.08
CA ASN A 181 2.51 -28.22 5.17
C ASN A 181 2.41 -26.84 5.81
N ALA A 182 1.20 -26.43 6.13
CA ALA A 182 0.91 -25.15 6.72
C ALA A 182 -0.18 -25.27 7.79
N THR A 183 -0.26 -24.25 8.63
CA THR A 183 -1.39 -24.05 9.55
C THR A 183 -2.13 -22.80 9.10
N LEU A 184 -3.41 -22.93 8.78
CA LEU A 184 -4.32 -21.86 8.39
C LEU A 184 -4.97 -21.23 9.63
N GLU A 185 -5.04 -19.90 9.64
CA GLU A 185 -5.77 -19.10 10.62
C GLU A 185 -6.46 -17.90 9.93
N LEU A 186 -7.54 -17.41 10.52
CA LEU A 186 -8.17 -16.15 10.09
C LEU A 186 -7.34 -14.94 10.52
N THR A 187 -7.38 -13.85 9.74
CA THR A 187 -6.63 -12.62 10.05
C THR A 187 -7.50 -11.37 9.98
N GLY A 188 -7.12 -10.36 10.78
CA GLY A 188 -7.86 -9.10 10.95
C GLY A 188 -9.08 -9.21 11.87
N TYR A 189 -9.65 -8.07 12.25
CA TYR A 189 -10.93 -7.98 12.97
C TYR A 189 -12.03 -7.63 11.96
N ASP A 190 -11.97 -6.46 11.32
CA ASP A 190 -13.02 -6.02 10.39
C ASP A 190 -13.13 -6.89 9.13
N SER A 191 -12.02 -7.46 8.66
CA SER A 191 -12.02 -8.40 7.52
C SER A 191 -12.79 -9.71 7.80
N ARG A 192 -13.13 -10.00 9.06
CA ARG A 192 -13.99 -11.13 9.45
C ARG A 192 -15.48 -10.80 9.36
N LEU A 193 -15.83 -9.53 9.20
CA LEU A 193 -17.21 -9.08 8.99
C LEU A 193 -17.66 -9.25 7.54
N TYR A 194 -16.76 -9.62 6.62
CA TYR A 194 -17.07 -9.84 5.20
C TYR A 194 -17.20 -11.33 4.89
N LYS A 195 -18.09 -11.67 3.96
CA LYS A 195 -18.23 -13.02 3.44
C LYS A 195 -16.92 -13.56 2.86
N LYS A 196 -16.16 -12.68 2.19
CA LYS A 196 -14.82 -12.98 1.69
C LYS A 196 -13.76 -12.78 2.78
N LEU A 197 -13.55 -13.84 3.57
CA LEU A 197 -12.64 -13.87 4.71
C LEU A 197 -11.17 -13.67 4.30
N SER A 198 -10.34 -13.18 5.24
CA SER A 198 -8.89 -13.03 5.05
C SER A 198 -8.11 -14.11 5.80
N TRP A 199 -7.08 -14.65 5.15
CA TRP A 199 -6.41 -15.87 5.56
C TRP A 199 -4.93 -15.66 5.84
N LYS A 200 -4.38 -16.45 6.76
CA LYS A 200 -2.94 -16.52 6.99
C LYS A 200 -2.49 -17.97 7.13
N PHE A 201 -1.44 -18.32 6.41
CA PHE A 201 -0.82 -19.65 6.43
C PHE A 201 0.54 -19.55 7.10
N LYS A 202 0.74 -20.26 8.21
CA LYS A 202 2.05 -20.47 8.85
C LYS A 202 2.72 -21.69 8.24
N LEU A 203 3.91 -21.54 7.66
CA LEU A 203 4.55 -22.56 6.82
C LEU A 203 5.60 -23.40 7.56
N ASN A 204 5.57 -24.72 7.37
CA ASN A 204 6.60 -25.62 7.89
C ASN A 204 7.97 -25.41 7.24
N LYS A 205 8.02 -25.02 5.95
CA LYS A 205 9.23 -24.67 5.18
C LYS A 205 8.97 -23.39 4.40
N LYS A 206 10.05 -22.66 4.09
CA LYS A 206 9.94 -21.33 3.49
C LYS A 206 9.42 -21.39 2.04
N ILE A 207 8.74 -20.31 1.65
CA ILE A 207 8.44 -19.93 0.27
C ILE A 207 8.96 -18.50 0.10
N LEU A 208 9.83 -18.26 -0.89
CA LEU A 208 10.44 -16.94 -1.14
C LEU A 208 11.05 -16.27 0.12
N GLY A 209 11.57 -17.06 1.05
CA GLY A 209 12.14 -16.59 2.31
C GLY A 209 11.17 -16.44 3.48
N ARG A 210 9.86 -16.48 3.21
CA ARG A 210 8.78 -16.28 4.19
C ARG A 210 8.40 -17.57 4.90
N LYS A 211 8.07 -17.45 6.18
CA LYS A 211 7.49 -18.53 7.01
C LYS A 211 5.99 -18.37 7.24
N SER A 212 5.41 -17.31 6.68
CA SER A 212 3.98 -17.09 6.68
C SER A 212 3.58 -16.39 5.39
N LEU A 213 2.44 -16.76 4.84
CA LEU A 213 1.78 -16.04 3.75
C LEU A 213 0.48 -15.50 4.30
N LYS A 214 0.24 -14.19 4.16
CA LYS A 214 -0.99 -13.54 4.60
C LYS A 214 -1.72 -13.05 3.37
N PHE A 215 -2.96 -13.49 3.20
CA PHE A 215 -3.83 -13.13 2.08
C PHE A 215 -4.93 -12.23 2.62
N ARG A 216 -4.95 -10.98 2.17
CA ARG A 216 -6.02 -10.04 2.50
C ARG A 216 -6.92 -9.81 1.29
N ALA A 217 -8.22 -9.73 1.55
CA ALA A 217 -9.19 -9.34 0.53
C ALA A 217 -9.02 -7.87 0.08
N THR A 218 -8.21 -7.09 0.80
CA THR A 218 -7.86 -5.69 0.52
C THR A 218 -6.33 -5.50 0.58
N TYR A 219 -5.82 -4.47 -0.11
CA TYR A 219 -4.41 -4.02 -0.29
C TYR A 219 -3.23 -4.93 0.13
N SER A 220 -2.31 -5.19 -0.81
CA SER A 220 -0.82 -4.99 -0.77
C SER A 220 0.02 -6.00 -1.58
N SER A 221 1.25 -5.55 -1.87
CA SER A 221 2.46 -6.19 -2.41
C SER A 221 2.35 -7.04 -3.67
N ALA A 222 1.51 -8.06 -3.72
CA ALA A 222 1.35 -8.90 -4.90
C ALA A 222 -0.02 -9.57 -4.92
N TYR A 223 -0.40 -10.15 -6.05
CA TYR A 223 -1.72 -10.75 -6.22
C TYR A 223 -1.66 -12.27 -6.20
N SER A 224 -2.71 -12.90 -5.66
CA SER A 224 -2.86 -14.36 -5.70
C SER A 224 -4.30 -14.75 -5.90
N ARG A 225 -4.54 -15.75 -6.75
CA ARG A 225 -5.78 -16.53 -6.75
C ARG A 225 -5.75 -17.45 -5.53
N VAL A 226 -6.83 -17.53 -4.76
CA VAL A 226 -6.89 -18.35 -3.55
C VAL A 226 -8.03 -19.34 -3.63
N ILE A 227 -7.69 -20.63 -3.50
CA ILE A 227 -8.62 -21.76 -3.43
C ILE A 227 -8.33 -22.53 -2.15
N ILE A 228 -9.35 -22.79 -1.32
CA ILE A 228 -9.21 -23.58 -0.10
C ILE A 228 -10.27 -24.68 -0.11
N ASN A 229 -9.84 -25.93 -0.10
CA ASN A 229 -10.70 -27.09 -0.37
C ASN A 229 -11.48 -26.87 -1.68
N ASP A 230 -12.80 -26.84 -1.61
CA ASP A 230 -13.70 -26.62 -2.75
C ASP A 230 -14.10 -25.15 -2.92
N ASP A 231 -13.76 -24.27 -1.97
CA ASP A 231 -14.09 -22.85 -2.02
C ASP A 231 -13.07 -22.07 -2.87
N VAL A 232 -13.54 -21.54 -4.00
CA VAL A 232 -12.78 -20.62 -4.85
C VAL A 232 -13.04 -19.19 -4.37
N TYR A 233 -12.15 -18.64 -3.52
CA TYR A 233 -12.33 -17.30 -2.95
C TYR A 233 -11.99 -16.15 -3.91
N GLY A 234 -11.28 -16.43 -5.01
CA GLY A 234 -10.93 -15.43 -6.02
C GLY A 234 -9.61 -14.73 -5.76
N LEU A 235 -9.52 -13.45 -6.16
CA LEU A 235 -8.31 -12.65 -6.14
C LEU A 235 -8.03 -12.06 -4.75
N TYR A 236 -6.81 -12.23 -4.24
CA TYR A 236 -6.32 -11.66 -2.98
C TYR A 236 -5.06 -10.86 -3.20
N ASN A 237 -4.78 -9.99 -2.24
CA ASN A 237 -3.48 -9.41 -2.03
C ASN A 237 -2.64 -10.27 -1.08
N ILE A 238 -1.35 -10.41 -1.34
CA ILE A 238 -0.38 -11.06 -0.45
C ILE A 238 0.35 -9.99 0.34
N VAL A 239 0.30 -10.04 1.66
CA VAL A 239 0.86 -9.02 2.56
C VAL A 239 2.03 -9.58 3.35
N ASP A 240 3.11 -8.82 3.41
CA ASP A 240 4.26 -9.17 4.24
C ASP A 240 3.99 -9.01 5.74
N VAL A 241 4.57 -9.92 6.53
CA VAL A 241 4.55 -9.87 7.99
C VAL A 241 5.92 -9.36 8.44
N PRO A 242 6.00 -8.21 9.16
CA PRO A 242 7.26 -7.57 9.51
C PRO A 242 7.94 -8.26 10.70
N ASN A 243 8.26 -9.54 10.54
CA ASN A 243 9.01 -10.34 11.49
C ASN A 243 10.52 -10.13 11.31
N LYS A 244 11.34 -10.79 12.13
CA LYS A 244 12.81 -10.77 12.08
C LYS A 244 13.40 -11.01 10.69
N ARG A 245 12.76 -11.84 9.85
CA ARG A 245 13.27 -12.12 8.49
C ARG A 245 13.01 -10.95 7.56
N TRP A 246 11.81 -10.38 7.63
CA TRP A 246 11.47 -9.18 6.88
C TRP A 246 12.38 -8.02 7.33
N LEU A 247 12.51 -7.77 8.64
CA LEU A 247 13.42 -6.74 9.17
C LEU A 247 14.86 -6.92 8.68
N SER A 248 15.40 -8.14 8.81
CA SER A 248 16.76 -8.46 8.34
C SER A 248 16.94 -8.17 6.84
N SER A 249 15.92 -8.41 6.01
CA SER A 249 15.98 -8.13 4.58
C SER A 249 15.68 -6.67 4.23
N ALA A 250 14.51 -6.18 4.58
CA ALA A 250 13.99 -4.87 4.18
C ALA A 250 14.73 -3.71 4.86
N ILE A 251 15.13 -3.85 6.12
CA ILE A 251 15.78 -2.77 6.87
C ILE A 251 17.30 -2.91 6.83
N HIS A 252 17.82 -4.11 7.08
CA HIS A 252 19.27 -4.30 7.22
C HIS A 252 19.97 -4.71 5.91
N GLY A 253 19.25 -5.18 4.90
CA GLY A 253 19.85 -5.67 3.64
C GLY A 253 20.75 -6.90 3.84
N LYS A 254 20.57 -7.66 4.93
CA LYS A 254 21.45 -8.76 5.30
C LYS A 254 20.65 -10.03 5.56
N LYS A 255 21.23 -11.16 5.18
CA LYS A 255 20.62 -12.49 5.39
C LYS A 255 20.49 -12.88 6.88
N LYS A 256 21.40 -12.41 7.73
CA LYS A 256 21.46 -12.66 9.18
C LYS A 256 21.85 -11.37 9.89
N ALA A 257 20.98 -10.37 9.88
CA ALA A 257 21.19 -9.16 10.65
C ALA A 257 20.98 -9.40 12.15
N HIS A 258 21.64 -8.58 12.98
CA HIS A 258 21.20 -8.39 14.35
C HIS A 258 19.96 -7.49 14.32
N THR A 259 18.78 -8.11 14.41
CA THR A 259 17.50 -7.40 14.48
C THR A 259 17.15 -7.10 15.93
N GLY A 260 16.75 -5.87 16.22
CA GLY A 260 16.36 -5.47 17.56
C GLY A 260 14.91 -5.80 17.92
N THR A 261 14.43 -5.14 18.97
CA THR A 261 13.07 -5.28 19.50
C THR A 261 12.07 -4.45 18.69
N SER A 262 10.89 -5.01 18.41
CA SER A 262 9.81 -4.34 17.67
C SER A 262 8.43 -4.54 18.28
N TYR A 263 7.59 -3.51 18.16
CA TYR A 263 6.23 -3.45 18.69
C TYR A 263 5.26 -3.04 17.59
N LYS A 264 4.26 -3.88 17.34
CA LYS A 264 3.10 -3.54 16.50
C LYS A 264 2.16 -2.67 17.31
N THR A 265 1.63 -1.61 16.70
CA THR A 265 0.71 -0.70 17.40
C THR A 265 -0.76 -0.93 17.07
N ARG A 266 -1.62 -0.43 17.95
CA ARG A 266 -3.05 -0.19 17.73
C ARG A 266 -3.35 1.29 17.94
N ALA A 267 -4.57 1.69 17.62
CA ALA A 267 -5.08 3.03 17.88
C ALA A 267 -4.70 3.54 19.28
N GLY A 268 -4.14 4.75 19.36
CA GLY A 268 -3.74 5.37 20.63
C GLY A 268 -2.30 5.11 21.09
N ALA A 269 -1.43 4.52 20.25
CA ALA A 269 0.00 4.37 20.55
C ALA A 269 0.73 5.72 20.45
N SER A 270 0.54 6.60 21.43
CA SER A 270 1.01 8.00 21.38
C SER A 270 2.53 8.17 21.57
N LEU A 271 3.25 7.12 22.00
CA LEU A 271 4.67 7.15 22.40
C LEU A 271 4.98 8.13 23.55
N LYS A 272 3.97 8.54 24.33
CA LYS A 272 4.17 9.31 25.56
C LYS A 272 4.93 8.49 26.60
N TYR A 273 5.74 9.18 27.40
CA TYR A 273 6.38 8.57 28.55
C TYR A 273 5.35 8.31 29.65
N LEU A 274 5.24 7.04 30.05
CA LEU A 274 4.30 6.59 31.08
C LEU A 274 5.02 6.06 32.34
N GLY A 275 6.34 6.18 32.38
CA GLY A 275 7.21 5.52 33.36
C GLY A 275 8.06 4.41 32.71
N GLU A 276 8.85 3.72 33.52
CA GLU A 276 9.85 2.73 33.04
C GLU A 276 9.38 1.27 33.11
N THR A 277 8.26 1.02 33.80
CA THR A 277 7.80 -0.35 34.06
C THR A 277 7.00 -0.93 32.88
N GLU A 278 7.17 -2.23 32.62
CA GLU A 278 6.45 -2.98 31.58
C GLU A 278 4.92 -2.81 31.68
N LYS A 279 4.39 -2.74 32.90
CA LYS A 279 2.95 -2.59 33.17
C LYS A 279 2.32 -1.41 32.43
N TYR A 280 3.05 -0.30 32.25
CA TYR A 280 2.52 0.89 31.61
C TYR A 280 2.32 0.74 30.10
N TYR A 281 3.11 -0.12 29.46
CA TYR A 281 3.08 -0.31 28.01
C TYR A 281 2.42 -1.62 27.58
N ASN A 282 2.34 -2.61 28.47
CA ASN A 282 1.59 -3.85 28.26
C ASN A 282 0.09 -3.66 28.53
N ASN A 283 -0.51 -2.70 27.82
CA ASN A 283 -1.92 -2.29 27.96
C ASN A 283 -2.76 -2.66 26.73
N GLY A 284 -2.21 -3.49 25.82
CA GLY A 284 -2.87 -3.92 24.58
C GLY A 284 -2.68 -3.00 23.37
N VAL A 285 -2.22 -1.75 23.58
CA VAL A 285 -1.93 -0.79 22.50
C VAL A 285 -0.64 -1.15 21.76
N TYR A 286 0.37 -1.64 22.50
CA TYR A 286 1.62 -2.14 21.95
C TYR A 286 1.66 -3.66 22.05
N LYS A 287 1.92 -4.33 20.93
CA LYS A 287 2.10 -5.77 20.86
C LYS A 287 3.52 -6.09 20.44
N VAL A 288 4.28 -6.75 21.29
CA VAL A 288 5.60 -7.29 20.95
C VAL A 288 5.52 -8.20 19.71
N ILE A 289 6.37 -7.93 18.73
CA ILE A 289 6.51 -8.74 17.50
C ILE A 289 7.85 -9.48 17.49
N GLU A 290 8.95 -8.78 17.78
CA GLU A 290 10.28 -9.37 17.93
C GLU A 290 10.91 -8.83 19.21
N ILE A 291 11.61 -9.70 19.94
CA ILE A 291 12.45 -9.33 21.09
C ILE A 291 13.90 -9.61 20.74
N ASP A 292 14.75 -8.62 20.97
CA ASP A 292 16.18 -8.82 20.99
C ASP A 292 16.60 -9.45 22.32
N LYS A 293 16.82 -10.77 22.29
CA LYS A 293 17.25 -11.52 23.48
C LYS A 293 18.68 -11.21 23.90
N ASN A 294 19.46 -10.56 23.04
CA ASN A 294 20.85 -10.21 23.29
C ASN A 294 21.01 -8.74 23.68
N ASP A 295 19.91 -8.04 23.93
CA ASP A 295 19.91 -6.65 24.37
C ASP A 295 20.30 -6.58 25.85
N PRO A 296 21.53 -6.12 26.19
CA PRO A 296 22.00 -6.14 27.57
C PRO A 296 21.26 -5.11 28.44
N GLU A 297 20.76 -4.03 27.84
CA GLU A 297 20.05 -2.97 28.55
C GLU A 297 18.61 -3.36 28.88
N ALA A 298 18.00 -4.19 28.03
CA ALA A 298 16.64 -4.68 28.26
C ALA A 298 16.56 -5.60 29.48
N ASN A 299 17.62 -6.37 29.78
CA ASN A 299 17.72 -7.27 30.93
C ASN A 299 16.43 -8.09 31.21
N GLY A 300 15.83 -8.64 30.14
CA GLY A 300 14.60 -9.43 30.21
C GLY A 300 13.28 -8.66 30.23
N ASN A 301 13.30 -7.32 30.31
CA ASN A 301 12.11 -6.47 30.16
C ASN A 301 11.75 -6.29 28.67
N ASN A 302 10.67 -6.92 28.24
CA ASN A 302 10.21 -6.91 26.85
C ASN A 302 9.78 -5.52 26.35
N TYR A 303 9.48 -4.59 27.25
CA TYR A 303 9.03 -3.23 26.93
C TYR A 303 10.10 -2.16 27.22
N TYR A 304 11.31 -2.57 27.60
CA TYR A 304 12.40 -1.65 27.91
C TYR A 304 12.66 -0.64 26.79
N ARG A 305 12.82 -1.09 25.54
CA ARG A 305 13.14 -0.20 24.41
C ARG A 305 12.00 0.78 24.09
N LEU A 306 10.76 0.41 24.33
CA LEU A 306 9.63 1.33 24.19
C LEU A 306 9.65 2.39 25.30
N ALA A 307 9.83 1.98 26.56
CA ALA A 307 9.92 2.89 27.70
C ALA A 307 11.12 3.85 27.58
N HIS A 308 12.28 3.30 27.20
CA HIS A 308 13.50 4.05 26.97
C HIS A 308 13.28 5.12 25.89
N PHE A 309 12.74 4.76 24.73
CA PHE A 309 12.44 5.76 23.71
C PHE A 309 11.50 6.85 24.21
N ALA A 310 10.39 6.46 24.84
CA ALA A 310 9.40 7.42 25.31
C ALA A 310 10.01 8.41 26.31
N LYS A 311 10.88 7.92 27.20
CA LYS A 311 11.68 8.76 28.11
C LYS A 311 12.66 9.66 27.36
N THR A 312 13.51 9.10 26.49
CA THR A 312 14.51 9.87 25.73
C THR A 312 13.86 10.96 24.88
N TYR A 313 12.69 10.68 24.29
CA TYR A 313 11.93 11.64 23.51
C TYR A 313 11.32 12.74 24.38
N ALA A 314 10.80 12.40 25.56
CA ALA A 314 10.34 13.39 26.54
C ALA A 314 11.49 14.29 27.03
N ASP A 315 12.65 13.70 27.36
CA ASP A 315 13.86 14.44 27.76
C ASP A 315 14.32 15.39 26.64
N TRP A 316 14.25 14.95 25.37
CA TRP A 316 14.55 15.80 24.21
C TRP A 316 13.56 16.97 24.08
N ILE A 317 12.26 16.75 24.29
CA ILE A 317 11.25 17.83 24.30
C ILE A 317 11.57 18.83 25.42
N ASP A 318 11.79 18.36 26.64
CA ASP A 318 12.04 19.23 27.80
C ASP A 318 13.27 20.12 27.56
N GLN A 319 14.32 19.56 26.96
CA GLN A 319 15.55 20.28 26.65
C GLN A 319 15.42 21.22 25.44
N TYR A 320 14.78 20.78 24.35
CA TYR A 320 14.88 21.43 23.05
C TYR A 320 13.59 22.06 22.54
N GLN A 321 12.43 21.94 23.20
CA GLN A 321 11.16 22.48 22.67
C GLN A 321 11.22 23.94 22.22
N ASN A 322 12.02 24.79 22.86
CA ASN A 322 12.18 26.20 22.48
C ASN A 322 13.46 26.50 21.65
N ASP A 323 14.23 25.47 21.30
CA ASP A 323 15.49 25.57 20.55
C ASP A 323 15.25 25.33 19.04
N GLN A 324 15.37 26.40 18.27
CA GLN A 324 15.21 26.37 16.80
C GLN A 324 16.51 26.07 16.04
N SER A 325 17.58 25.66 16.74
CA SER A 325 18.88 25.40 16.14
C SER A 325 19.01 23.98 15.58
N GLN A 326 20.03 23.78 14.74
CA GLN A 326 20.40 22.47 14.22
C GLN A 326 20.79 21.48 15.33
N ALA A 327 21.27 21.97 16.48
CA ALA A 327 21.65 21.12 17.60
C ALA A 327 20.47 20.31 18.16
N ALA A 328 19.26 20.88 18.16
CA ALA A 328 18.04 20.17 18.54
C ALA A 328 17.75 19.00 17.59
N VAL A 329 17.89 19.22 16.29
CA VAL A 329 17.68 18.19 15.26
C VAL A 329 18.74 17.11 15.35
N ASP A 330 20.02 17.49 15.46
CA ASP A 330 21.13 16.55 15.59
C ASP A 330 20.99 15.69 16.87
N ALA A 331 20.50 16.26 17.97
CA ALA A 331 20.23 15.54 19.20
C ALA A 331 19.12 14.49 19.03
N LEU A 332 18.03 14.84 18.34
CA LEU A 332 16.96 13.88 18.01
C LEU A 332 17.47 12.76 17.10
N GLU A 333 18.23 13.12 16.07
CA GLU A 333 18.73 12.17 15.07
C GLU A 333 19.78 11.20 15.63
N LYS A 334 20.38 11.47 16.80
CA LYS A 334 21.26 10.51 17.48
C LYS A 334 20.55 9.22 17.86
N PHE A 335 19.27 9.29 18.23
CA PHE A 335 18.50 8.13 18.67
C PHE A 335 17.30 7.81 17.78
N PHE A 336 16.89 8.68 16.86
CA PHE A 336 15.68 8.48 16.06
C PHE A 336 15.93 8.69 14.57
N ASN A 337 15.27 7.91 13.72
CA ASN A 337 15.30 8.08 12.27
C ASN A 337 14.25 9.10 11.81
N LEU A 338 14.59 10.39 11.97
CA LEU A 338 13.70 11.51 11.67
C LEU A 338 13.28 11.56 10.19
N GLU A 339 14.23 11.45 9.27
CA GLU A 339 13.96 11.51 7.82
C GLU A 339 12.94 10.44 7.38
N SER A 340 13.00 9.23 7.93
CA SER A 340 12.03 8.16 7.63
C SER A 340 10.61 8.53 8.04
N VAL A 341 10.42 9.11 9.23
CA VAL A 341 9.07 9.49 9.69
C VAL A 341 8.53 10.69 8.91
N LEU A 342 9.39 11.65 8.54
CA LEU A 342 8.94 12.81 7.74
C LEU A 342 8.47 12.38 6.35
N ARG A 343 9.18 11.45 5.69
CA ARG A 343 8.75 10.88 4.41
C ARG A 343 7.42 10.13 4.53
N GLN A 344 7.26 9.33 5.59
CA GLN A 344 5.98 8.66 5.87
C GLN A 344 4.85 9.66 6.09
N MET A 345 5.07 10.70 6.90
CA MET A 345 4.07 11.72 7.20
C MET A 345 3.60 12.48 5.95
N VAL A 346 4.51 12.77 5.01
CA VAL A 346 4.14 13.36 3.71
C VAL A 346 3.18 12.45 2.95
N ILE A 347 3.47 11.15 2.88
CA ILE A 347 2.55 10.18 2.26
C ILE A 347 1.23 10.14 3.00
N GLU A 348 1.22 10.02 4.33
CA GLU A 348 -0.03 10.00 5.12
C GLU A 348 -0.89 11.25 4.91
N SER A 349 -0.28 12.42 4.76
CA SER A 349 -0.99 13.67 4.45
C SER A 349 -1.56 13.67 3.02
N LEU A 350 -0.80 13.20 2.03
CA LEU A 350 -1.24 13.14 0.63
C LEU A 350 -2.31 12.07 0.39
N THR A 351 -2.26 10.96 1.12
CA THR A 351 -3.22 9.85 0.99
C THR A 351 -4.36 9.93 2.00
N PHE A 352 -4.34 10.91 2.91
CA PHE A 352 -5.32 11.07 3.98
C PHE A 352 -5.50 9.78 4.79
N SER A 353 -4.39 9.28 5.32
CA SER A 353 -4.29 8.00 6.01
C SER A 353 -4.92 8.02 7.41
N TYR A 354 -6.24 7.92 7.47
CA TYR A 354 -7.02 8.24 8.68
C TYR A 354 -6.77 7.29 9.87
N ASP A 355 -6.29 6.08 9.63
CA ASP A 355 -6.04 5.06 10.67
C ASP A 355 -4.55 4.85 11.00
N ASN A 356 -3.66 5.62 10.35
CA ASN A 356 -2.21 5.44 10.47
C ASN A 356 -1.59 6.30 11.57
N PHE A 357 -0.27 6.47 11.52
CA PHE A 357 0.52 6.98 12.64
C PHE A 357 0.09 8.40 13.02
N TRP A 358 -0.04 9.29 12.05
CA TRP A 358 -0.34 10.69 12.31
C TRP A 358 -1.77 10.84 12.85
N ALA A 359 -2.76 10.26 12.17
CA ALA A 359 -4.17 10.49 12.49
C ALA A 359 -4.70 9.71 13.69
N ASN A 360 -4.22 8.48 13.91
CA ASN A 360 -4.77 7.58 14.94
C ASN A 360 -3.74 7.08 15.95
N SER A 361 -2.46 7.45 15.79
CA SER A 361 -1.36 6.83 16.54
C SER A 361 -1.41 5.31 16.39
N GLY A 362 -1.74 4.84 15.20
CA GLY A 362 -2.02 3.44 14.88
C GLY A 362 -1.30 3.00 13.63
N ASN A 363 -1.39 1.71 13.33
CA ASN A 363 -0.88 1.11 12.09
C ASN A 363 0.59 1.41 11.73
N TYR A 364 1.47 1.34 12.73
CA TYR A 364 2.92 1.34 12.50
C TYR A 364 3.63 0.33 13.42
N LEU A 365 4.78 -0.14 12.97
CA LEU A 365 5.71 -0.93 13.75
C LEU A 365 6.74 0.03 14.33
N PHE A 366 6.83 0.06 15.66
CA PHE A 366 7.90 0.75 16.36
C PHE A 366 9.08 -0.21 16.49
N TYR A 367 10.23 0.13 15.91
CA TYR A 367 11.40 -0.74 15.82
C TYR A 367 12.64 -0.06 16.38
N TYR A 368 13.36 -0.75 17.28
CA TYR A 368 14.71 -0.36 17.68
C TYR A 368 15.73 -1.13 16.83
N ASN A 369 16.59 -0.40 16.12
CA ASN A 369 17.63 -0.96 15.28
C ASN A 369 18.99 -0.93 16.00
N PRO A 370 19.52 -2.09 16.44
CA PRO A 370 20.74 -2.16 17.23
C PRO A 370 22.00 -1.92 16.40
N GLU A 371 21.95 -2.09 15.08
CA GLU A 371 23.10 -1.79 14.21
C GLU A 371 23.31 -0.28 14.01
N GLN A 372 22.24 0.50 14.17
CA GLN A 372 22.27 1.97 14.05
C GLN A 372 22.18 2.68 15.41
N ASN A 373 21.82 1.96 16.47
CA ASN A 373 21.40 2.52 17.75
C ASN A 373 20.30 3.58 17.59
N LYS A 374 19.31 3.30 16.72
CA LYS A 374 18.21 4.23 16.41
C LYS A 374 16.84 3.56 16.43
N TYR A 375 15.85 4.32 16.85
CA TYR A 375 14.43 3.98 16.77
C TYR A 375 13.84 4.39 15.42
N GLN A 376 12.90 3.61 14.94
CA GLN A 376 12.26 3.74 13.63
C GLN A 376 10.75 3.52 13.74
N ILE A 377 10.00 4.29 12.96
CA ILE A 377 8.57 4.06 12.69
C ILE A 377 8.49 3.47 11.29
N ILE A 378 7.85 2.31 11.16
CA ILE A 378 7.67 1.59 9.90
C ILE A 378 6.18 1.40 9.68
N PRO A 379 5.56 1.98 8.66
CA PRO A 379 4.11 1.98 8.56
C PRO A 379 3.60 0.67 7.96
N TYR A 380 2.33 0.35 8.23
CA TYR A 380 1.63 -0.79 7.63
C TYR A 380 0.13 -0.49 7.52
N ASP A 381 -0.66 -1.33 6.83
CA ASP A 381 -2.15 -1.26 6.77
C ASP A 381 -2.65 0.15 6.35
N PHE A 382 -2.38 0.50 5.09
CA PHE A 382 -2.83 1.73 4.42
C PHE A 382 -4.14 1.54 3.66
N ASP A 383 -4.94 0.55 4.01
CA ASP A 383 -6.26 0.33 3.39
C ASP A 383 -7.23 1.48 3.65
N GLY A 384 -7.06 2.23 4.74
CA GLY A 384 -7.78 3.47 5.04
C GLY A 384 -7.19 4.72 4.38
N THR A 385 -7.09 4.76 3.04
CA THR A 385 -6.51 5.89 2.27
C THR A 385 -7.32 6.28 1.05
N PHE A 386 -7.12 7.49 0.52
CA PHE A 386 -7.77 8.02 -0.69
C PHE A 386 -9.31 8.24 -0.59
N HIS A 387 -9.87 8.27 0.62
CA HIS A 387 -11.32 8.40 0.85
C HIS A 387 -11.78 9.78 1.40
N GLY A 388 -10.84 10.70 1.64
CA GLY A 388 -11.11 12.00 2.28
C GLY A 388 -11.56 11.88 3.74
N SER A 389 -12.33 12.86 4.24
CA SER A 389 -12.81 12.87 5.63
C SER A 389 -13.85 11.78 5.91
N ASN A 390 -14.46 11.21 4.87
CA ASN A 390 -15.57 10.27 4.97
C ASN A 390 -16.73 10.76 5.86
N SER A 391 -16.99 12.07 5.87
CA SER A 391 -17.95 12.73 6.79
C SER A 391 -17.71 12.44 8.27
N SER A 392 -16.51 11.98 8.63
CA SER A 392 -16.14 11.68 9.99
C SER A 392 -15.86 12.98 10.73
N LYS A 393 -16.54 13.19 11.86
CA LYS A 393 -16.33 14.33 12.77
C LYS A 393 -14.91 14.38 13.35
N ARG A 394 -14.09 13.33 13.14
CA ARG A 394 -12.66 13.29 13.48
C ARG A 394 -11.83 14.22 12.60
N PHE A 395 -12.33 14.56 11.41
CA PHE A 395 -11.61 15.35 10.41
C PHE A 395 -12.41 16.61 10.06
N GLY A 396 -11.75 17.57 9.41
CA GLY A 396 -12.46 18.71 8.84
C GLY A 396 -13.37 18.32 7.69
N GLU A 397 -14.46 19.08 7.53
CA GLU A 397 -15.35 18.95 6.36
C GLU A 397 -14.69 19.59 5.12
N ASP A 398 -13.91 20.66 5.31
CA ASP A 398 -13.29 21.48 4.26
C ASP A 398 -11.85 21.06 3.92
N TYR A 399 -11.54 19.76 4.02
CA TYR A 399 -10.17 19.23 3.90
C TYR A 399 -9.55 19.36 2.49
N LEU A 400 -10.32 19.78 1.49
CA LEU A 400 -9.82 20.17 0.15
C LEU A 400 -9.81 21.70 -0.06
N GLU A 401 -10.44 22.47 0.81
CA GLU A 401 -10.60 23.92 0.66
C GLU A 401 -9.59 24.70 1.53
N GLU A 402 -9.20 24.18 2.70
CA GLU A 402 -8.19 24.83 3.55
C GLU A 402 -6.78 24.30 3.22
N PRO A 403 -5.83 25.12 2.74
CA PRO A 403 -4.48 24.66 2.41
C PRO A 403 -3.72 24.08 3.62
N GLU A 404 -3.94 24.60 4.83
CA GLU A 404 -3.27 24.11 6.05
C GLU A 404 -3.62 22.65 6.36
N ASN A 405 -4.68 22.07 5.78
CA ASN A 405 -4.94 20.63 5.90
C ASN A 405 -3.81 19.75 5.32
N CYS A 406 -2.78 20.29 4.68
CA CYS A 406 -1.57 19.51 4.35
C CYS A 406 -0.64 19.28 5.55
N ILE A 407 -0.90 19.94 6.69
CA ILE A 407 -0.21 19.73 7.97
C ILE A 407 -1.18 19.52 9.15
N SER A 408 -2.35 20.16 9.17
CA SER A 408 -3.29 20.12 10.30
C SER A 408 -4.41 19.07 10.14
N TRP A 409 -4.47 18.33 9.03
CA TRP A 409 -5.58 17.40 8.74
C TRP A 409 -5.86 16.40 9.86
N ALA A 410 -4.82 15.97 10.57
CA ALA A 410 -4.89 14.95 11.62
C ALA A 410 -5.02 15.51 13.05
N ASP A 411 -4.98 16.84 13.24
CA ASP A 411 -4.95 17.43 14.59
C ASP A 411 -6.22 17.12 15.39
N ARG A 412 -7.38 17.08 14.69
CA ARG A 412 -8.67 16.73 15.28
C ARG A 412 -8.92 15.24 15.41
N SER A 413 -8.18 14.42 14.68
CA SER A 413 -8.51 13.00 14.55
C SER A 413 -7.97 12.16 15.70
N ARG A 414 -6.96 12.66 16.40
CA ARG A 414 -6.32 11.94 17.52
C ARG A 414 -7.23 11.96 18.73
N ARG A 415 -7.19 10.86 19.49
CA ARG A 415 -7.94 10.72 20.74
C ARG A 415 -7.55 11.88 21.68
N HIS A 416 -8.55 12.62 22.16
CA HIS A 416 -8.35 13.83 22.99
C HIS A 416 -7.46 14.92 22.34
N TYR A 417 -7.43 15.01 21.01
CA TYR A 417 -6.61 16.00 20.29
C TYR A 417 -5.11 15.89 20.61
N ASP A 418 -4.62 14.67 20.87
CA ASP A 418 -3.25 14.44 21.32
C ASP A 418 -2.21 14.64 20.22
N THR A 419 -1.74 15.87 20.05
CA THR A 419 -0.70 16.20 19.06
C THR A 419 0.73 15.93 19.56
N TYR A 420 0.94 15.44 20.79
CA TYR A 420 2.25 15.36 21.48
C TYR A 420 3.46 15.10 20.57
N PHE A 421 3.49 13.95 19.88
CA PHE A 421 4.64 13.57 19.07
C PHE A 421 4.85 14.49 17.87
N VAL A 422 3.81 14.69 17.04
CA VAL A 422 3.95 15.48 15.80
C VAL A 422 4.09 16.96 16.12
N GLY A 423 3.34 17.45 17.11
CA GLY A 423 3.41 18.82 17.60
C GLY A 423 4.80 19.16 18.11
N ALA A 424 5.45 18.27 18.87
CA ALA A 424 6.83 18.46 19.30
C ALA A 424 7.80 18.56 18.11
N LEU A 425 7.68 17.70 17.10
CA LEU A 425 8.52 17.78 15.89
C LEU A 425 8.32 19.10 15.13
N PHE A 426 7.07 19.48 14.89
CA PHE A 426 6.73 20.68 14.11
C PHE A 426 6.80 21.98 14.90
N ASN A 427 7.11 21.92 16.19
CA ASN A 427 7.55 23.08 16.95
C ASN A 427 8.93 23.58 16.51
N HIS A 428 9.70 22.77 15.79
CA HIS A 428 10.99 23.15 15.20
C HIS A 428 10.83 23.51 13.72
N ASP A 429 11.12 24.76 13.37
CA ASP A 429 11.02 25.26 11.99
C ASP A 429 11.92 24.47 11.03
N ILE A 430 13.09 24.02 11.47
CA ILE A 430 14.00 23.20 10.64
C ILE A 430 13.33 21.87 10.22
N ILE A 431 12.68 21.19 11.17
CA ILE A 431 11.99 19.92 10.93
C ILE A 431 10.76 20.14 10.04
N LYS A 432 9.95 21.16 10.34
CA LYS A 432 8.78 21.53 9.53
C LYS A 432 9.19 21.94 8.11
N ASN A 433 10.32 22.63 7.94
CA ASN A 433 10.85 22.99 6.63
C ASN A 433 11.29 21.76 5.85
N ARG A 434 11.95 20.79 6.50
CA ARG A 434 12.33 19.53 5.87
C ARG A 434 11.10 18.75 5.39
N TYR A 435 10.03 18.70 6.19
CA TYR A 435 8.74 18.14 5.77
C TYR A 435 8.18 18.83 4.52
N ASN A 436 8.20 20.16 4.47
CA ASN A 436 7.72 20.93 3.32
C ASN A 436 8.54 20.68 2.04
N GLU A 437 9.85 20.49 2.16
CA GLU A 437 10.70 20.09 1.03
C GLU A 437 10.33 18.70 0.50
N ILE A 438 10.16 17.74 1.40
CA ILE A 438 9.76 16.37 1.04
C ILE A 438 8.36 16.39 0.38
N MET A 439 7.42 17.18 0.91
CA MET A 439 6.10 17.38 0.34
C MET A 439 6.19 17.91 -1.10
N LYS A 440 6.97 18.99 -1.30
CA LYS A 440 7.18 19.60 -2.62
C LYS A 440 7.77 18.62 -3.62
N ASP A 441 8.84 17.93 -3.25
CA ASP A 441 9.52 16.99 -4.13
C ASP A 441 8.62 15.78 -4.45
N THR A 442 7.85 15.30 -3.46
CA THR A 442 6.91 14.19 -3.64
C THR A 442 5.78 14.54 -4.59
N ILE A 443 5.14 15.71 -4.43
CA ILE A 443 4.07 16.16 -5.34
C ILE A 443 4.60 16.32 -6.77
N ASN A 444 5.73 17.01 -6.93
CA ASN A 444 6.26 17.34 -8.25
C ASN A 444 6.74 16.11 -9.03
N LYS A 445 7.24 15.08 -8.33
CA LYS A 445 7.83 13.91 -8.98
C LYS A 445 6.93 12.68 -8.96
N VAL A 446 6.14 12.47 -7.91
CA VAL A 446 5.41 11.22 -7.67
C VAL A 446 3.91 11.45 -7.53
N PHE A 447 3.46 12.23 -6.56
CA PHE A 447 2.05 12.38 -6.23
C PHE A 447 1.35 13.41 -7.15
N ASN A 448 1.28 13.05 -8.42
CA ASN A 448 0.53 13.76 -9.46
C ASN A 448 0.00 12.73 -10.48
N VAL A 449 -1.01 13.12 -11.24
CA VAL A 449 -1.72 12.21 -12.15
C VAL A 449 -0.77 11.65 -13.21
N ASP A 450 0.10 12.47 -13.79
CA ASP A 450 0.99 12.06 -14.88
C ASP A 450 1.99 10.98 -14.42
N SER A 451 2.60 11.16 -13.25
CA SER A 451 3.58 10.23 -12.69
C SER A 451 2.96 8.90 -12.21
N ILE A 452 1.78 8.92 -11.59
CA ILE A 452 1.15 7.71 -11.02
C ILE A 452 0.30 6.94 -12.03
N SER A 453 -0.26 7.60 -13.05
CA SER A 453 -1.16 6.93 -14.01
C SER A 453 -0.54 5.70 -14.70
N PRO A 454 0.74 5.70 -15.13
CA PRO A 454 1.36 4.50 -15.69
C PRO A 454 1.36 3.30 -14.74
N LEU A 455 1.58 3.53 -13.43
CA LEU A 455 1.50 2.47 -12.43
C LEU A 455 0.06 1.94 -12.31
N ILE A 456 -0.94 2.83 -12.20
CA ILE A 456 -2.35 2.46 -12.09
C ILE A 456 -2.80 1.62 -13.30
N GLU A 457 -2.54 2.10 -14.51
CA GLU A 457 -3.01 1.44 -15.74
C GLU A 457 -2.32 0.09 -15.96
N ASN A 458 -1.02 -0.04 -15.63
CA ASN A 458 -0.33 -1.33 -15.77
C ASN A 458 -0.77 -2.33 -14.70
N ILE A 459 -1.00 -1.90 -13.46
CA ILE A 459 -1.60 -2.77 -12.43
C ILE A 459 -3.00 -3.22 -12.88
N ARG A 460 -3.85 -2.30 -13.35
CA ARG A 460 -5.16 -2.61 -13.91
C ARG A 460 -5.05 -3.64 -15.03
N ASN A 461 -4.20 -3.41 -16.04
CA ASN A 461 -4.01 -4.34 -17.16
C ASN A 461 -3.56 -5.74 -16.70
N LEU A 462 -2.73 -5.82 -15.64
CA LEU A 462 -2.35 -7.09 -15.04
C LEU A 462 -3.55 -7.83 -14.47
N ILE A 463 -4.38 -7.17 -13.67
CA ILE A 463 -5.38 -7.83 -12.80
C ILE A 463 -6.84 -7.77 -13.31
N GLU A 464 -7.15 -7.03 -14.37
CA GLU A 464 -8.54 -6.77 -14.81
C GLU A 464 -9.35 -8.05 -15.02
N VAL A 465 -8.80 -9.04 -15.74
CA VAL A 465 -9.46 -10.34 -15.98
C VAL A 465 -9.74 -11.07 -14.66
N ASP A 466 -8.82 -11.01 -13.72
CA ASP A 466 -8.95 -11.66 -12.41
C ASP A 466 -9.93 -10.91 -11.49
N ILE A 467 -10.06 -9.59 -11.64
CA ILE A 467 -11.04 -8.78 -10.94
C ILE A 467 -12.46 -9.10 -11.43
N VAL A 468 -12.67 -9.16 -12.75
CA VAL A 468 -13.97 -9.52 -13.33
C VAL A 468 -14.37 -10.92 -12.89
N TRP A 469 -13.47 -11.90 -13.03
CA TRP A 469 -13.67 -13.26 -12.52
C TRP A 469 -14.01 -13.26 -11.03
N ASN A 470 -13.33 -12.43 -10.23
CA ASN A 470 -13.54 -12.34 -8.79
C ASN A 470 -14.92 -11.80 -8.40
N PHE A 471 -15.49 -10.86 -9.14
CA PHE A 471 -16.81 -10.30 -8.83
C PHE A 471 -17.90 -11.38 -8.86
N ASP A 472 -17.85 -12.29 -9.84
CA ASP A 472 -18.82 -13.38 -9.96
C ASP A 472 -18.71 -14.45 -8.85
N LEU A 473 -17.59 -14.51 -8.14
CA LEU A 473 -17.34 -15.56 -7.16
C LEU A 473 -18.04 -15.31 -5.83
N ILE A 474 -18.34 -14.07 -5.48
CA ILE A 474 -18.89 -13.77 -4.15
C ILE A 474 -20.27 -14.41 -3.94
N ASP A 475 -21.04 -14.54 -5.02
CA ASP A 475 -22.35 -15.20 -5.04
C ASP A 475 -22.24 -16.72 -5.17
N LYS A 476 -21.13 -17.22 -5.72
CA LYS A 476 -20.83 -18.65 -5.85
C LYS A 476 -20.21 -19.24 -4.59
N LEU A 477 -19.60 -18.41 -3.73
CA LEU A 477 -19.14 -18.82 -2.41
C LEU A 477 -20.31 -19.30 -1.57
N ASP A 478 -20.04 -20.33 -0.75
CA ASP A 478 -21.02 -20.97 0.13
C ASP A 478 -21.91 -19.94 0.85
N ASN A 479 -23.22 -20.11 0.67
CA ASN A 479 -24.23 -19.19 1.16
C ASN A 479 -24.37 -19.17 2.70
N LYS A 480 -23.78 -20.15 3.39
CA LYS A 480 -23.73 -20.21 4.87
C LYS A 480 -22.64 -19.32 5.44
N ILE A 481 -21.69 -18.84 4.62
CA ILE A 481 -20.71 -17.85 5.07
C ILE A 481 -21.45 -16.52 5.25
N SER A 482 -21.47 -16.01 6.48
CA SER A 482 -22.08 -14.73 6.81
C SER A 482 -21.12 -13.56 6.55
N GLY A 483 -21.68 -12.34 6.55
CA GLY A 483 -20.93 -11.11 6.47
C GLY A 483 -21.29 -10.24 5.27
N PHE A 484 -20.69 -9.06 5.21
CA PHE A 484 -20.87 -8.10 4.15
C PHE A 484 -20.40 -8.64 2.80
N VAL A 485 -21.15 -8.27 1.76
CA VAL A 485 -20.90 -8.60 0.37
C VAL A 485 -20.85 -7.30 -0.42
N ASN A 486 -19.95 -7.22 -1.39
CA ASN A 486 -19.87 -6.12 -2.33
C ASN A 486 -19.99 -6.68 -3.75
N HIS A 487 -20.96 -6.17 -4.51
CA HIS A 487 -21.21 -6.50 -5.92
C HIS A 487 -20.71 -5.37 -6.81
N TYR A 488 -19.39 -5.18 -6.84
CA TYR A 488 -18.78 -4.21 -7.75
C TYR A 488 -18.81 -4.71 -9.19
N THR A 489 -18.94 -3.78 -10.13
CA THR A 489 -18.89 -4.03 -11.57
C THR A 489 -17.52 -3.66 -12.15
N LEU A 490 -17.26 -4.07 -13.40
CA LEU A 490 -16.08 -3.59 -14.12
C LEU A 490 -16.10 -2.07 -14.26
N ASP A 491 -17.27 -1.47 -14.50
CA ASP A 491 -17.40 0.00 -14.60
C ASP A 491 -17.10 0.68 -13.27
N ASP A 492 -17.53 0.11 -12.14
CA ASP A 492 -17.14 0.62 -10.82
C ASP A 492 -15.62 0.59 -10.64
N PHE A 493 -14.96 -0.50 -11.05
CA PHE A 493 -13.50 -0.62 -10.96
C PHE A 493 -12.78 0.39 -11.87
N ILE A 494 -13.17 0.49 -13.14
CA ILE A 494 -12.56 1.39 -14.13
C ILE A 494 -12.83 2.85 -13.79
N GLY A 495 -14.07 3.18 -13.44
CA GLY A 495 -14.45 4.53 -13.05
C GLY A 495 -13.70 4.98 -11.79
N ASN A 496 -13.64 4.11 -10.77
CA ASN A 496 -13.05 4.47 -9.49
C ASN A 496 -11.52 4.57 -9.49
N ILE A 497 -10.79 3.86 -10.36
CA ILE A 497 -9.36 4.16 -10.53
C ILE A 497 -9.11 5.49 -11.26
N ASN A 498 -10.14 6.06 -11.90
CA ASN A 498 -10.09 7.32 -12.64
C ASN A 498 -10.73 8.46 -11.84
N TYR A 499 -11.87 8.99 -12.31
CA TYR A 499 -12.50 10.20 -11.79
C TYR A 499 -13.91 9.96 -11.24
N ASP A 500 -14.37 8.71 -11.22
CA ASP A 500 -15.72 8.40 -10.75
C ASP A 500 -15.70 8.00 -9.29
N LYS A 501 -16.69 8.51 -8.54
CA LYS A 501 -16.97 8.08 -7.18
C LYS A 501 -17.69 6.73 -7.20
N LEU A 502 -17.46 5.94 -6.16
CA LEU A 502 -18.25 4.74 -5.87
C LEU A 502 -19.28 5.11 -4.81
N GLU A 503 -20.56 5.18 -5.15
CA GLU A 503 -21.62 5.55 -4.20
C GLU A 503 -21.95 4.41 -3.22
N TYR A 504 -22.35 4.77 -2.00
CA TYR A 504 -22.88 3.81 -1.04
C TYR A 504 -24.31 3.42 -1.40
N LYS A 505 -24.50 2.17 -1.80
CA LYS A 505 -25.77 1.54 -2.15
C LYS A 505 -25.90 0.28 -1.28
N PRO A 506 -26.53 0.34 -0.09
CA PRO A 506 -26.54 -0.76 0.89
C PRO A 506 -26.99 -2.12 0.37
N SER A 507 -27.79 -2.16 -0.69
CA SER A 507 -28.23 -3.40 -1.36
C SER A 507 -27.19 -4.03 -2.29
N ILE A 508 -26.10 -3.31 -2.60
CA ILE A 508 -25.06 -3.67 -3.59
C ILE A 508 -23.67 -3.67 -2.93
N ASN A 509 -23.37 -2.70 -2.06
CA ASN A 509 -22.08 -2.57 -1.41
C ASN A 509 -22.20 -2.09 0.04
N ASN A 510 -21.21 -2.48 0.85
CA ASN A 510 -21.05 -2.06 2.23
C ASN A 510 -20.15 -0.81 2.38
N ASN A 511 -19.38 -0.48 1.33
CA ASN A 511 -18.40 0.60 1.36
C ASN A 511 -18.55 1.50 0.14
N PHE A 512 -17.97 2.69 0.22
CA PHE A 512 -18.00 3.70 -0.84
C PHE A 512 -16.66 4.40 -0.97
N ALA A 513 -16.47 5.12 -2.08
CA ALA A 513 -15.31 5.97 -2.31
C ALA A 513 -15.81 7.32 -2.82
N ASN A 514 -15.59 8.36 -2.03
CA ASN A 514 -16.05 9.72 -2.35
C ASN A 514 -15.36 10.31 -3.59
N PHE A 515 -14.25 9.72 -4.02
CA PHE A 515 -13.46 10.15 -5.15
C PHE A 515 -12.99 8.95 -5.96
N GLY A 516 -12.77 9.17 -7.24
CA GLY A 516 -11.88 8.33 -8.02
C GLY A 516 -10.42 8.53 -7.59
N LEU A 517 -9.57 7.54 -7.77
CA LEU A 517 -8.16 7.56 -7.34
C LEU A 517 -7.38 8.71 -8.02
N LYS A 518 -7.49 8.87 -9.34
CA LYS A 518 -6.84 9.99 -10.05
C LYS A 518 -7.46 11.33 -9.70
N GLN A 519 -8.76 11.38 -9.44
CA GLN A 519 -9.42 12.58 -8.92
C GLN A 519 -8.84 13.00 -7.58
N TRP A 520 -8.70 12.08 -6.62
CA TRP A 520 -8.09 12.35 -5.33
C TRP A 520 -6.66 12.88 -5.48
N ILE A 521 -5.83 12.17 -6.26
CA ILE A 521 -4.43 12.55 -6.48
C ILE A 521 -4.36 13.96 -7.03
N LYS A 522 -5.19 14.31 -8.03
CA LYS A 522 -5.25 15.66 -8.61
C LYS A 522 -5.60 16.70 -7.54
N LEU A 523 -6.76 16.57 -6.91
CA LEU A 523 -7.30 17.57 -5.99
C LEU A 523 -6.38 17.79 -4.78
N ARG A 524 -5.90 16.69 -4.19
CA ARG A 524 -5.04 16.77 -3.00
C ARG A 524 -3.64 17.30 -3.34
N SER A 525 -3.12 16.97 -4.52
CA SER A 525 -1.85 17.54 -5.00
C SER A 525 -1.96 19.05 -5.21
N GLU A 526 -3.00 19.53 -5.90
CA GLU A 526 -3.27 20.96 -6.13
C GLU A 526 -3.41 21.73 -4.82
N GLN A 527 -4.19 21.20 -3.86
CA GLN A 527 -4.32 21.80 -2.54
C GLN A 527 -2.98 21.93 -1.82
N CYS A 528 -2.16 20.88 -1.80
CA CYS A 528 -0.87 20.93 -1.12
C CYS A 528 0.18 21.77 -1.85
N GLN A 529 0.05 21.98 -3.16
CA GLN A 529 0.82 23.00 -3.89
C GLN A 529 0.46 24.42 -3.44
N ILE A 530 -0.82 24.71 -3.19
CA ILE A 530 -1.26 26.00 -2.64
C ILE A 530 -0.65 26.23 -1.26
N TYR A 531 -0.70 25.22 -0.38
CA TYR A 531 -0.05 25.27 0.94
C TYR A 531 1.44 25.61 0.83
N LEU A 532 2.18 24.89 -0.02
CA LEU A 532 3.61 25.13 -0.21
C LEU A 532 3.91 26.53 -0.76
N SER A 533 3.04 27.06 -1.61
CA SER A 533 3.14 28.42 -2.15
C SER A 533 2.95 29.46 -1.04
N ASN A 534 1.99 29.25 -0.14
CA ASN A 534 1.78 30.11 1.02
C ASN A 534 2.99 30.10 1.96
N VAL A 535 3.52 28.91 2.27
CA VAL A 535 4.75 28.76 3.08
C VAL A 535 5.92 29.51 2.46
N ALA A 536 6.10 29.43 1.13
CA ALA A 536 7.17 30.14 0.44
C ALA A 536 7.01 31.67 0.52
N ASN A 537 5.77 32.17 0.35
CA ASN A 537 5.47 33.60 0.46
C ASN A 537 5.71 34.13 1.88
N ASP A 538 5.33 33.37 2.91
CA ASP A 538 5.57 33.73 4.31
C ASP A 538 7.07 33.82 4.63
N LYS A 539 7.88 32.88 4.11
CA LYS A 539 9.34 32.96 4.23
C LYS A 539 9.88 34.23 3.60
N ILE A 540 9.45 34.58 2.38
CA ILE A 540 9.87 35.80 1.69
C ILE A 540 9.48 37.05 2.49
N ASN A 541 8.27 37.10 3.04
CA ASN A 541 7.78 38.22 3.83
C ASN A 541 8.54 38.37 5.15
N LYS A 542 8.84 37.27 5.85
CA LYS A 542 9.69 37.26 7.04
C LYS A 542 11.10 37.77 6.71
N THR A 543 11.73 37.28 5.64
CA THR A 543 13.06 37.75 5.22
C THR A 543 13.06 39.24 4.87
N LYS A 544 12.05 39.73 4.13
CA LYS A 544 11.91 41.17 3.83
C LYS A 544 11.74 42.01 5.09
N THR A 545 10.95 41.53 6.06
CA THR A 545 10.74 42.22 7.34
C THR A 545 12.04 42.28 8.15
N THR A 546 12.77 41.17 8.24
CA THR A 546 14.08 41.12 8.92
C THR A 546 15.13 42.00 8.25
N ILE A 547 15.19 42.02 6.92
CA ILE A 547 16.08 42.93 6.17
C ILE A 547 15.67 44.39 6.43
N THR A 548 14.37 44.70 6.45
CA THR A 548 13.88 46.06 6.71
C THR A 548 14.19 46.52 8.14
N ILE A 549 14.00 45.65 9.15
CA ILE A 549 14.38 45.92 10.54
C ILE A 549 15.88 46.10 10.67
N THR A 550 16.69 45.22 10.09
CA THR A 550 18.17 45.31 10.12
C THR A 550 18.66 46.59 9.43
N ARG A 551 18.04 46.97 8.32
CA ARG A 551 18.36 48.20 7.56
C ARG A 551 17.89 49.46 8.30
N THR A 552 16.84 49.38 9.12
CA THR A 552 16.38 50.47 9.99
C THR A 552 17.28 50.62 11.23
N ILE A 553 17.76 49.51 11.80
CA ILE A 553 18.72 49.52 12.92
C ILE A 553 20.12 49.98 12.47
N THR A 554 20.44 49.86 11.17
CA THR A 554 21.68 50.37 10.57
C THR A 554 21.49 51.78 10.00
N THR A 555 21.04 52.73 10.82
CA THR A 555 21.22 54.17 10.56
C THR A 555 21.87 54.87 11.76
N THR A 556 23.19 54.99 11.65
CA THR A 556 24.03 56.12 12.08
C THR A 556 23.78 56.77 13.46
N LYS A 557 24.65 56.44 14.42
CA LYS A 557 25.15 57.40 15.41
C LYS A 557 25.75 58.58 14.63
N LYS A 558 25.07 59.73 14.59
CA LYS A 558 25.65 61.00 14.13
C LYS A 558 25.35 62.08 15.15
N THR A 559 26.43 62.76 15.48
CA THR A 559 26.64 63.77 16.51
C THR A 559 25.66 64.94 16.38
N THR A 560 25.17 65.37 17.54
CA THR A 560 24.29 66.52 17.77
C THR A 560 24.91 67.81 17.25
N ASN A 561 24.13 68.60 16.49
CA ASN A 561 24.27 70.06 16.49
C ASN A 561 22.92 70.70 16.15
N ASN A 562 22.53 71.66 17.00
CA ASN A 562 21.29 72.41 16.95
C ASN A 562 21.32 73.43 15.81
N THR A 563 20.25 73.49 14.99
CA THR A 563 19.80 74.76 14.41
C THR A 563 18.32 74.69 14.06
N LYS A 564 17.58 75.72 14.45
CA LYS A 564 16.18 75.97 14.08
C LYS A 564 16.08 76.43 12.62
N THR A 565 14.92 76.11 12.04
CA THR A 565 13.95 76.98 11.33
C THR A 565 13.55 76.55 9.92
N ASP A 566 12.23 76.56 9.75
CA ASP A 566 11.39 76.82 8.59
C ASP A 566 10.99 75.75 7.55
N THR A 567 9.67 75.71 7.44
CA THR A 567 8.73 74.90 6.66
C THR A 567 8.84 75.14 5.15
N LYS A 568 8.79 74.05 4.35
CA LYS A 568 8.06 74.08 3.08
C LYS A 568 7.49 72.72 2.69
N LYS A 569 6.21 72.78 2.33
CA LYS A 569 5.24 71.72 2.03
C LYS A 569 5.49 71.15 0.62
N ILE A 570 5.56 69.83 0.46
CA ILE A 570 5.27 69.13 -0.82
C ILE A 570 4.36 67.92 -0.53
N SER A 571 3.35 67.78 -1.38
CA SER A 571 2.13 66.99 -1.28
C SER A 571 2.33 65.49 -1.54
N THR A 572 1.70 64.63 -0.73
CA THR A 572 1.44 63.22 -1.04
C THR A 572 -0.07 62.97 -1.07
N THR A 573 -0.54 62.48 -2.21
CA THR A 573 -1.93 62.07 -2.49
C THR A 573 -2.38 60.95 -1.57
N SER A 574 -3.46 61.19 -0.82
CA SER A 574 -4.17 60.19 -0.01
C SER A 574 -5.13 59.37 -0.87
N ARG A 575 -5.07 58.04 -0.78
CA ARG A 575 -6.15 57.16 -1.24
C ARG A 575 -7.31 57.28 -0.26
N LYS A 576 -8.48 57.70 -0.76
CA LYS A 576 -9.75 57.74 -0.01
C LYS A 576 -10.15 56.32 0.39
N ILE A 577 -10.31 56.08 1.69
CA ILE A 577 -10.96 54.87 2.23
C ILE A 577 -12.47 55.02 1.95
N ILE A 578 -13.05 54.09 1.19
CA ILE A 578 -14.48 54.04 0.93
C ILE A 578 -15.13 53.22 2.07
N PRO A 579 -16.11 53.77 2.82
CA PRO A 579 -16.80 53.03 3.87
C PRO A 579 -17.60 51.86 3.30
N THR A 580 -17.62 50.74 4.03
CA THR A 580 -18.38 49.53 3.72
C THR A 580 -19.81 49.62 4.27
N SER A 581 -20.80 49.11 3.54
CA SER A 581 -22.21 49.16 3.95
C SER A 581 -22.51 48.33 5.18
N THR A 582 -23.27 48.92 6.11
CA THR A 582 -23.76 48.26 7.33
C THR A 582 -25.14 47.62 7.14
N VAL A 583 -25.76 47.77 5.96
CA VAL A 583 -27.07 47.19 5.61
C VAL A 583 -26.87 46.10 4.56
N SER A 584 -27.29 44.87 4.85
CA SER A 584 -26.89 43.67 4.09
C SER A 584 -27.37 43.60 2.63
N SER A 585 -28.25 44.50 2.19
CA SER A 585 -28.90 44.44 0.87
C SER A 585 -28.88 45.75 0.07
N ARG A 586 -28.11 46.76 0.48
CA ARG A 586 -28.03 48.04 -0.25
C ARG A 586 -26.58 48.55 -0.32
N CYS A 587 -26.18 48.98 -1.52
CA CYS A 587 -24.96 49.76 -1.75
C CYS A 587 -25.28 51.02 -2.55
N GLY A 588 -24.47 52.06 -2.37
CA GLY A 588 -24.67 53.33 -3.07
C GLY A 588 -24.06 54.51 -2.33
N PRO A 589 -24.22 55.75 -2.84
CA PRO A 589 -23.59 56.95 -2.29
C PRO A 589 -23.88 57.21 -0.82
N GLU A 590 -25.05 56.78 -0.33
CA GLU A 590 -25.48 56.92 1.07
C GLU A 590 -25.08 55.73 1.96
N TYR A 591 -24.80 54.57 1.38
CA TYR A 591 -24.69 53.31 2.12
C TYR A 591 -23.28 52.68 2.07
N GLY A 592 -22.39 53.09 1.17
CA GLY A 592 -21.05 52.50 1.06
C GLY A 592 -21.00 51.20 0.23
N ALA A 593 -19.83 50.57 0.14
CA ALA A 593 -19.56 49.41 -0.72
C ALA A 593 -20.07 48.08 -0.12
N TYR A 594 -20.47 47.12 -0.96
CA TYR A 594 -20.97 45.81 -0.52
C TYR A 594 -19.92 45.01 0.27
N LYS A 595 -20.33 44.36 1.36
CA LYS A 595 -19.53 43.36 2.07
C LYS A 595 -19.91 41.98 1.55
N LEU A 596 -19.06 41.36 0.72
CA LEU A 596 -19.24 39.97 0.29
C LEU A 596 -19.06 39.06 1.52
N ILE A 597 -20.15 38.39 1.92
CA ILE A 597 -20.11 37.25 2.82
C ILE A 597 -20.40 36.04 1.94
N LEU A 598 -19.35 35.31 1.58
CA LEU A 598 -19.47 34.01 0.91
C LEU A 598 -19.98 33.01 1.95
N LYS A 599 -21.09 32.34 1.64
CA LYS A 599 -21.59 31.17 2.36
C LYS A 599 -20.90 29.93 1.84
#